data_AF-A0AAP0BIG6-F1
#
_entry.id   AF-A0AAP0BIG6-F1
#
_cell.length_a   1.000
_cell.length_b   1.000
_cell.length_c   1.000
_cell.angle_alpha   90.00
_cell.angle_beta   90.00
_cell.angle_gamma   90.00
#
_symmetry.space_group_name_H-M   'P 1'
#
loop_
_entity.id
_entity.type
_entity.pdbx_description
1 polymer ?
#
loop_
_entity_poly.entity_id
_entity_poly.type
_entity_poly.pdbx_seq_one_letter_code
_entity_poly.pdbx_strand_id
1 'polypeptide(L)'
;MGSVSLKIGDGTVRFRRATLCSSALHLVMLASVLITNLFALYAFTYAPKPLSPAVLHHKNISVISEHVAVILREIESSERRLHQIERELSGYETLDPSLPSLPSELKIFLNRHPLPLGPDSRSKITEMVSSVAHSCARSSDLLAQFMSYKPNTLCPVADSHLPMKLISRGCEPLPRRRCLSHTKPRQLLPLPKCLWNTPSFTGAAVLDKQMWIKPRGKNDFLIDDVLALAGRGIRIGFDIAGGAGNFAARMAERNITVVTSTLNAGGPVGEFVAARGLFPLQLSPANRFPFFDSTFDLVHTMNGLDEGGVIGMGQDPLKALEFLMFDIDRILRAGGLFWLDNYLCVDDERKRAVTRVIEMFGYKKLKWVVGEKANATITVKAQVYLSAVLQKPARG
;
A
#
# COMPACT_ATOMS: atom_id res chain seq x y z
N MET A 1 32.07 -29.14 27.84
CA MET A 1 32.21 -30.51 28.39
C MET A 1 31.42 -30.57 29.69
N GLY A 2 30.58 -31.59 29.87
CA GLY A 2 29.80 -31.76 31.10
C GLY A 2 28.56 -32.62 30.90
N SER A 3 28.73 -33.87 30.45
CA SER A 3 27.70 -34.90 30.55
C SER A 3 27.58 -35.36 31.99
N VAL A 4 26.36 -35.48 32.54
CA VAL A 4 26.14 -36.25 33.77
C VAL A 4 25.06 -37.29 33.53
N SER A 5 25.52 -38.53 33.64
CA SER A 5 24.84 -39.80 33.55
C SER A 5 23.86 -40.01 34.70
N LEU A 6 22.66 -40.51 34.39
CA LEU A 6 21.73 -41.02 35.41
C LEU A 6 22.17 -42.44 35.81
N LYS A 7 22.56 -42.62 37.07
CA LYS A 7 22.69 -43.94 37.71
C LYS A 7 21.30 -44.39 38.14
N ILE A 8 20.86 -45.54 37.63
CA ILE A 8 19.69 -46.25 38.14
C ILE A 8 20.13 -47.00 39.39
N GLY A 9 19.55 -46.63 40.53
CA GLY A 9 19.70 -47.36 41.79
C GLY A 9 18.53 -48.33 41.96
N ASP A 10 18.85 -49.61 42.07
CA ASP A 10 17.93 -50.67 42.48
C ASP A 10 17.33 -50.36 43.86
N GLY A 11 16.02 -50.14 43.88
CA GLY A 11 15.24 -49.92 45.08
C GLY A 11 13.80 -50.35 44.86
N THR A 12 13.49 -51.55 45.33
CA THR A 12 12.14 -52.16 45.32
C THR A 12 11.05 -51.20 45.82
N VAL A 13 10.16 -50.77 44.93
CA VAL A 13 8.99 -49.95 45.28
C VAL A 13 7.85 -50.86 45.75
N ARG A 14 7.57 -50.84 47.06
CA ARG A 14 6.36 -51.44 47.63
C ARG A 14 5.12 -50.66 47.18
N PHE A 15 4.20 -51.31 46.48
CA PHE A 15 2.89 -50.75 46.18
C PHE A 15 2.03 -50.67 47.44
N ARG A 16 1.67 -49.44 47.84
CA ARG A 16 0.67 -49.17 48.88
C ARG A 16 -0.72 -49.28 48.27
N ARG A 17 -1.63 -50.02 48.93
CA ARG A 17 -3.03 -50.21 48.53
C ARG A 17 -3.71 -48.87 48.24
N ALA A 18 -4.26 -48.71 47.04
CA ALA A 18 -5.02 -47.53 46.65
C ALA A 18 -6.24 -47.39 47.60
N THR A 19 -6.35 -46.21 48.20
CA THR A 19 -7.45 -45.82 49.06
C THR A 19 -8.73 -45.64 48.21
N LEU A 20 -9.86 -46.10 48.75
CA LEU A 20 -11.23 -46.02 48.17
C LEU A 20 -11.65 -44.62 47.68
N CYS A 21 -10.90 -43.58 48.04
CA CYS A 21 -11.15 -42.19 47.64
C CYS A 21 -10.71 -41.88 46.19
N SER A 22 -9.72 -42.60 45.64
CA SER A 22 -9.26 -42.39 44.26
C SER A 22 -10.26 -42.92 43.23
N SER A 23 -10.90 -44.07 43.48
CA SER A 23 -11.93 -44.62 42.61
C SER A 23 -13.18 -43.75 42.52
N ALA A 24 -13.57 -43.10 43.63
CA ALA A 24 -14.71 -42.20 43.66
C ALA A 24 -14.46 -40.95 42.80
N LEU A 25 -13.27 -40.36 42.88
CA LEU A 25 -12.87 -39.22 42.04
C LEU A 25 -12.85 -39.57 40.55
N HIS A 26 -12.33 -40.75 40.19
CA HIS A 26 -12.37 -41.21 38.80
C HIS A 26 -13.79 -41.47 38.29
N LEU A 27 -14.69 -41.99 39.14
CA LEU A 27 -16.10 -42.17 38.79
C LEU A 27 -16.83 -40.83 38.63
N VAL A 28 -16.54 -39.84 39.48
CA VAL A 28 -17.11 -38.49 39.35
C VAL A 28 -16.65 -37.81 38.06
N MET A 29 -15.36 -37.94 37.72
CA MET A 29 -14.82 -37.39 36.47
C MET A 29 -15.40 -38.10 35.23
N LEU A 30 -15.58 -39.42 35.29
CA LEU A 30 -16.22 -40.18 34.21
C LEU A 30 -17.70 -39.78 34.07
N ALA A 31 -18.41 -39.65 35.19
CA ALA A 31 -19.80 -39.21 35.20
C ALA A 31 -19.95 -37.79 34.64
N SER A 32 -19.04 -36.86 34.97
CA SER A 32 -19.09 -35.51 34.43
C SER A 32 -18.90 -35.50 32.92
N VAL A 33 -17.96 -36.29 32.40
CA VAL A 33 -17.70 -36.39 30.95
C VAL A 33 -18.86 -37.09 30.23
N LEU A 34 -19.48 -38.10 30.83
CA LEU A 34 -20.65 -38.76 30.26
C LEU A 34 -21.87 -37.82 30.25
N ILE A 35 -22.11 -37.08 31.34
CA ILE A 35 -23.24 -36.15 31.44
C ILE A 35 -23.07 -34.99 30.45
N THR A 36 -21.88 -34.41 30.32
CA THR A 36 -21.66 -33.32 29.36
C THR A 36 -21.80 -33.78 27.92
N ASN A 37 -21.30 -34.98 27.58
CA ASN A 37 -21.48 -35.54 26.23
C ASN A 37 -22.94 -35.95 25.97
N LEU A 38 -23.67 -36.45 26.96
CA LEU A 38 -25.10 -36.76 26.83
C LEU A 38 -25.93 -35.49 26.65
N PHE A 39 -25.58 -34.41 27.35
CA PHE A 39 -26.23 -33.12 27.22
C PHE A 39 -25.93 -32.47 25.86
N ALA A 40 -24.70 -32.59 25.36
CA ALA A 40 -24.35 -32.16 24.01
C ALA A 40 -25.11 -32.98 22.96
N LEU A 41 -25.18 -34.30 23.10
CA LEU A 41 -25.96 -35.16 22.22
C LEU A 41 -27.45 -34.79 22.26
N TYR A 42 -28.02 -34.53 23.43
CA TYR A 42 -29.39 -34.04 23.57
C TYR A 42 -29.55 -32.69 22.86
N ALA A 43 -28.67 -31.71 23.07
CA ALA A 43 -28.74 -30.42 22.41
C ALA A 43 -28.64 -30.51 20.87
N PHE A 44 -27.84 -31.45 20.34
CA PHE A 44 -27.70 -31.65 18.89
C PHE A 44 -28.80 -32.52 18.28
N THR A 45 -29.42 -33.41 19.06
CA THR A 45 -30.49 -34.32 18.59
C THR A 45 -31.89 -33.83 18.94
N TYR A 46 -32.01 -32.81 19.80
CA TYR A 46 -33.26 -32.14 20.13
C TYR A 46 -33.73 -31.31 18.93
N ALA A 47 -34.39 -31.99 18.00
CA ALA A 47 -35.31 -31.37 17.07
C ALA A 47 -36.60 -31.06 17.85
N PRO A 48 -37.01 -29.78 17.97
CA PRO A 48 -38.32 -29.48 18.53
C PRO A 48 -39.37 -30.21 17.69
N LYS A 49 -40.23 -31.01 18.32
CA LYS A 49 -41.46 -31.47 17.64
C LYS A 49 -42.16 -30.21 17.12
N PRO A 50 -42.59 -30.17 15.85
CA PRO A 50 -43.45 -29.09 15.40
C PRO A 50 -44.65 -29.10 16.35
N LEU A 51 -44.85 -28.00 17.08
CA LEU A 51 -46.13 -27.80 17.73
C LEU A 51 -47.16 -27.87 16.60
N SER A 52 -48.04 -28.87 16.66
CA SER A 52 -49.38 -28.76 16.08
C SER A 52 -49.90 -27.37 16.43
N PRO A 53 -50.53 -26.63 15.50
CA PRO A 53 -50.82 -25.23 15.68
C PRO A 53 -51.77 -25.07 16.87
N ALA A 54 -51.21 -24.81 18.05
CA ALA A 54 -51.93 -24.09 19.07
C ALA A 54 -52.25 -22.76 18.40
N VAL A 55 -53.55 -22.46 18.33
CA VAL A 55 -54.11 -21.20 17.84
C VAL A 55 -53.51 -20.07 18.67
N LEU A 56 -52.31 -19.64 18.29
CA LEU A 56 -51.68 -18.45 18.82
C LEU A 56 -52.34 -17.31 18.07
N HIS A 57 -53.12 -16.51 18.81
CA HIS A 57 -53.84 -15.36 18.30
C HIS A 57 -53.05 -14.62 17.21
N HIS A 58 -53.57 -14.68 15.97
CA HIS A 58 -53.00 -14.06 14.77
C HIS A 58 -52.72 -12.55 14.94
N LYS A 59 -53.40 -11.91 15.91
CA LYS A 59 -53.21 -10.51 16.30
C LYS A 59 -51.87 -10.23 17.01
N ASN A 60 -51.32 -11.15 17.82
CA ASN A 60 -50.07 -10.86 18.53
C ASN A 60 -48.83 -10.99 17.64
N ILE A 61 -48.85 -11.91 16.66
CA ILE A 61 -47.75 -12.03 15.69
C ILE A 61 -47.76 -10.85 14.70
N SER A 62 -48.93 -10.38 14.27
CA SER A 62 -49.03 -9.18 13.42
C SER A 62 -48.55 -7.94 14.16
N VAL A 63 -48.92 -7.79 15.44
CA VAL A 63 -48.50 -6.67 16.28
C VAL A 63 -47.00 -6.72 16.61
N ILE A 64 -46.43 -7.90 16.92
CA ILE A 64 -44.98 -8.05 17.12
C ILE A 64 -44.23 -7.76 15.81
N SER A 65 -44.73 -8.25 14.66
CA SER A 65 -44.15 -7.95 13.36
C SER A 65 -44.22 -6.46 13.01
N GLU A 66 -45.28 -5.77 13.41
CA GLU A 66 -45.47 -4.33 13.20
C GLU A 66 -44.52 -3.52 14.09
N HIS A 67 -44.40 -3.86 15.37
CA HIS A 67 -43.45 -3.23 16.28
C HIS A 67 -41.99 -3.47 15.85
N VAL A 68 -41.65 -4.68 15.41
CA VAL A 68 -40.32 -4.98 14.86
C VAL A 68 -40.05 -4.18 13.59
N ALA A 69 -41.05 -4.03 12.70
CA ALA A 69 -40.91 -3.19 11.51
C ALA A 69 -40.72 -1.70 11.85
N VAL A 70 -41.39 -1.20 12.88
CA VAL A 70 -41.20 0.18 13.38
C VAL A 70 -39.78 0.34 13.95
N ILE A 71 -39.33 -0.60 14.77
CA ILE A 71 -37.96 -0.58 15.32
C ILE A 71 -36.91 -0.61 14.19
N LEU A 72 -37.09 -1.47 13.19
CA LEU A 72 -36.17 -1.53 12.04
C LEU A 72 -36.14 -0.22 11.26
N ARG A 73 -37.29 0.43 11.05
CA ARG A 73 -37.35 1.77 10.42
C ARG A 73 -36.69 2.85 11.27
N GLU A 74 -36.86 2.80 12.59
CA GLU A 74 -36.22 3.73 13.53
C GLU A 74 -34.69 3.57 13.52
N ILE A 75 -34.21 2.32 13.49
CA ILE A 75 -32.79 1.98 13.34
C ILE A 75 -32.26 2.51 12.02
N GLU A 76 -32.94 2.23 10.90
CA GLU A 76 -32.52 2.69 9.58
C GLU A 76 -32.51 4.23 9.49
N SER A 77 -33.50 4.90 10.09
CA SER A 77 -33.55 6.36 10.21
C SER A 77 -32.39 6.91 11.04
N SER A 78 -32.07 6.25 12.15
CA SER A 78 -30.97 6.63 13.05
C SER A 78 -29.61 6.45 12.38
N GLU A 79 -29.40 5.35 11.64
CA GLU A 79 -28.19 5.13 10.83
C GLU A 79 -28.03 6.19 9.74
N ARG A 80 -29.11 6.54 9.03
CA ARG A 80 -29.07 7.61 8.02
C ARG A 80 -28.70 8.96 8.63
N ARG A 81 -29.28 9.31 9.79
CA ARG A 81 -28.92 10.54 10.52
C ARG A 81 -27.47 10.52 10.98
N LEU A 82 -26.98 9.39 11.49
CA LEU A 82 -25.58 9.23 11.92
C LEU A 82 -24.63 9.45 10.74
N HIS A 83 -24.91 8.86 9.58
CA HIS A 83 -24.12 9.05 8.37
C HIS A 83 -24.19 10.47 7.80
N GLN A 84 -25.30 11.19 8.01
CA GLN A 84 -25.39 12.60 7.64
C GLN A 84 -24.53 13.47 8.56
N ILE A 85 -24.62 13.24 9.87
CA ILE A 85 -23.80 13.92 10.89
C ILE A 85 -22.31 13.63 10.66
N GLU A 86 -21.94 12.37 10.39
CA GLU A 86 -20.57 11.95 10.08
C GLU A 86 -20.02 12.65 8.83
N ARG A 87 -20.85 12.82 7.78
CA ARG A 87 -20.48 13.59 6.57
C ARG A 87 -20.26 15.06 6.87
N GLU A 88 -21.16 15.68 7.63
CA GLU A 88 -21.07 17.10 8.01
C GLU A 88 -19.85 17.37 8.92
N LEU A 89 -19.53 16.46 9.85
CA LEU A 89 -18.37 16.55 10.73
C LEU A 89 -17.04 16.27 10.02
N SER A 90 -17.02 15.32 9.09
CA SER A 90 -15.78 14.91 8.43
C SER A 90 -15.33 15.90 7.34
N GLY A 91 -16.24 16.70 6.77
CA GLY A 91 -15.90 17.71 5.76
C GLY A 91 -15.31 17.15 4.45
N TYR A 92 -15.34 15.83 4.25
CA TYR A 92 -14.81 15.14 3.07
C TYR A 92 -15.95 14.61 2.19
N GLU A 93 -15.83 14.80 0.88
CA GLU A 93 -16.71 14.17 -0.10
C GLU A 93 -16.48 12.65 -0.08
N THR A 94 -17.55 11.90 0.18
CA THR A 94 -17.57 10.45 0.16
C THR A 94 -18.36 9.98 -1.05
N LEU A 95 -17.96 8.87 -1.66
CA LEU A 95 -18.77 8.23 -2.70
C LEU A 95 -20.01 7.63 -2.05
N ASP A 96 -21.18 8.11 -2.44
CA ASP A 96 -22.46 7.55 -1.98
C ASP A 96 -22.84 6.34 -2.87
N PRO A 97 -22.85 5.10 -2.33
CA PRO A 97 -23.19 3.90 -3.10
C PRO A 97 -24.65 3.89 -3.58
N SER A 98 -25.52 4.71 -2.96
CA SER A 98 -26.93 4.81 -3.33
C SER A 98 -27.16 5.59 -4.64
N LEU A 99 -26.16 6.36 -5.09
CA LEU A 99 -26.26 7.14 -6.32
C LEU A 99 -26.50 6.24 -7.54
N PRO A 100 -27.51 6.52 -8.38
CA PRO A 100 -27.80 5.71 -9.57
C PRO A 100 -26.72 5.82 -10.64
N SER A 101 -25.93 6.90 -10.64
CA SER A 101 -24.80 7.11 -11.56
C SER A 101 -23.58 6.23 -11.25
N LEU A 102 -23.52 5.60 -10.08
CA LEU A 102 -22.41 4.75 -9.70
C LEU A 102 -22.47 3.39 -10.43
N PRO A 103 -21.36 2.92 -11.04
CA PRO A 103 -21.32 1.61 -11.69
C PRO A 103 -21.73 0.48 -10.74
N SER A 104 -22.50 -0.49 -11.23
CA SER A 104 -22.98 -1.63 -10.43
C SER A 104 -21.83 -2.43 -9.81
N GLU A 105 -20.71 -2.60 -10.53
CA GLU A 105 -19.53 -3.28 -10.00
C GLU A 105 -18.87 -2.53 -8.86
N LEU A 106 -18.84 -1.19 -8.93
CA LEU A 106 -18.30 -0.37 -7.85
C LEU A 106 -19.20 -0.44 -6.61
N LYS A 107 -20.52 -0.51 -6.79
CA LYS A 107 -21.45 -0.76 -5.68
C LYS A 107 -21.17 -2.10 -5.01
N ILE A 108 -20.95 -3.16 -5.78
CA ILE A 108 -20.60 -4.48 -5.25
C ILE A 108 -19.27 -4.42 -4.49
N PHE A 109 -18.28 -3.70 -5.01
CA PHE A 109 -16.98 -3.54 -4.35
C PHE A 109 -17.07 -2.79 -3.02
N LEU A 110 -17.87 -1.72 -2.97
CA LEU A 110 -18.11 -0.90 -1.78
C LEU A 110 -19.15 -1.48 -0.82
N ASN A 111 -19.79 -2.60 -1.17
CA ASN A 111 -20.76 -3.24 -0.29
C ASN A 111 -20.07 -3.89 0.92
N ARG A 112 -20.85 -4.04 1.99
CA ARG A 112 -20.43 -4.79 3.17
C ARG A 112 -20.23 -6.26 2.81
N HIS A 113 -19.07 -6.80 3.14
CA HIS A 113 -18.71 -8.20 2.95
C HIS A 113 -18.54 -8.87 4.31
N PRO A 114 -19.14 -10.04 4.55
CA PRO A 114 -18.99 -10.74 5.82
C PRO A 114 -17.52 -11.09 6.07
N LEU A 115 -17.10 -11.02 7.34
CA LEU A 115 -15.76 -11.43 7.74
C LEU A 115 -15.58 -12.95 7.50
N PRO A 116 -14.49 -13.39 6.85
CA PRO A 116 -14.29 -14.80 6.51
C PRO A 116 -14.30 -15.75 7.71
N LEU A 117 -13.95 -15.25 8.90
CA LEU A 117 -13.83 -16.02 10.14
C LEU A 117 -14.97 -15.74 11.13
N GLY A 118 -16.04 -15.09 10.67
CA GLY A 118 -17.13 -14.66 11.54
C GLY A 118 -16.82 -13.38 12.33
N PRO A 119 -17.61 -13.06 13.37
CA PRO A 119 -17.50 -11.81 14.10
C PRO A 119 -16.14 -11.65 14.78
N ASP A 120 -15.54 -10.46 14.65
CA ASP A 120 -14.31 -10.14 15.37
C ASP A 120 -14.53 -10.23 16.89
N SER A 121 -13.62 -10.90 17.60
CA SER A 121 -13.80 -11.18 19.03
C SER A 121 -13.87 -9.92 19.90
N ARG A 122 -13.20 -8.83 19.49
CA ARG A 122 -13.03 -7.58 20.25
C ARG A 122 -14.09 -6.54 19.89
N SER A 123 -14.27 -6.28 18.60
CA SER A 123 -15.17 -5.26 18.07
C SER A 123 -16.57 -5.78 17.76
N LYS A 124 -16.76 -7.10 17.71
CA LYS A 124 -18.01 -7.77 17.27
C LYS A 124 -18.46 -7.38 15.86
N ILE A 125 -17.60 -6.70 15.10
CA ILE A 125 -17.83 -6.39 13.69
C ILE A 125 -17.98 -7.71 12.94
N THR A 126 -19.02 -7.81 12.12
CA THR A 126 -19.33 -9.00 11.33
C THR A 126 -19.02 -8.82 9.85
N GLU A 127 -18.83 -7.58 9.41
CA GLU A 127 -18.67 -7.22 8.01
C GLU A 127 -17.52 -6.21 7.82
N MET A 128 -16.77 -6.34 6.74
CA MET A 128 -15.79 -5.37 6.28
C MET A 128 -16.31 -4.64 5.04
N VAL A 129 -15.85 -3.41 4.84
CA VAL A 129 -16.14 -2.63 3.63
C VAL A 129 -14.84 -2.41 2.89
N SER A 130 -14.82 -2.69 1.58
CA SER A 130 -13.68 -2.29 0.75
C SER A 130 -13.74 -0.77 0.58
N SER A 131 -12.63 -0.08 0.83
CA SER A 131 -12.54 1.37 0.65
C SER A 131 -11.88 1.72 -0.68
N VAL A 132 -12.33 2.83 -1.25
CA VAL A 132 -11.54 3.63 -2.19
C VAL A 132 -11.22 4.95 -1.49
N ALA A 133 -10.08 5.55 -1.82
CA ALA A 133 -9.70 6.82 -1.21
C ALA A 133 -10.79 7.91 -1.43
N HIS A 134 -11.03 8.73 -0.40
CA HIS A 134 -12.01 9.82 -0.47
C HIS A 134 -11.75 10.78 -1.63
N SER A 135 -10.48 11.02 -1.96
CA SER A 135 -10.07 11.82 -3.12
C SER A 135 -10.63 11.29 -4.44
N CYS A 136 -11.01 10.01 -4.51
CA CYS A 136 -11.66 9.43 -5.68
C CYS A 136 -13.09 9.94 -5.91
N ALA A 137 -13.78 10.42 -4.88
CA ALA A 137 -15.11 11.03 -5.02
C ALA A 137 -15.08 12.22 -5.98
N ARG A 138 -13.99 12.99 -5.97
CA ARG A 138 -13.73 14.12 -6.89
C ARG A 138 -13.41 13.71 -8.32
N SER A 139 -13.23 12.41 -8.56
CA SER A 139 -12.96 11.83 -9.88
C SER A 139 -13.99 10.74 -10.23
N SER A 140 -15.22 10.91 -9.76
CA SER A 140 -16.34 9.98 -9.96
C SER A 140 -16.56 9.60 -11.43
N ASP A 141 -16.47 10.57 -12.35
CA ASP A 141 -16.63 10.32 -13.80
C ASP A 141 -15.53 9.40 -14.35
N LEU A 142 -14.27 9.67 -13.97
CA LEU A 142 -13.14 8.84 -14.38
C LEU A 142 -13.20 7.45 -13.76
N LEU A 143 -13.64 7.37 -12.50
CA LEU A 143 -13.83 6.10 -11.82
C LEU A 143 -14.97 5.30 -12.49
N ALA A 144 -16.06 5.96 -12.84
CA ALA A 144 -17.18 5.33 -13.54
C ALA A 144 -16.74 4.77 -14.90
N GLN A 145 -15.95 5.52 -15.65
CA GLN A 145 -15.34 5.06 -16.88
C GLN A 145 -14.43 3.85 -16.66
N PHE A 146 -13.56 3.88 -15.65
CA PHE A 146 -12.65 2.76 -15.32
C PHE A 146 -13.41 1.48 -14.95
N MET A 147 -14.54 1.62 -14.26
CA MET A 147 -15.40 0.51 -13.84
C MET A 147 -16.40 0.05 -14.92
N SER A 148 -16.49 0.76 -16.05
CA SER A 148 -17.34 0.39 -17.20
C SER A 148 -16.69 -0.66 -18.12
N TYR A 149 -15.46 -1.06 -17.81
CA TYR A 149 -14.71 -2.03 -18.60
C TYR A 149 -15.44 -3.37 -18.65
N LYS A 150 -15.67 -3.86 -19.86
CA LYS A 150 -16.36 -5.14 -20.07
C LYS A 150 -15.51 -6.28 -19.48
N PRO A 151 -16.10 -7.11 -18.60
CA PRO A 151 -15.41 -8.29 -18.08
C PRO A 151 -14.99 -9.24 -19.21
N ASN A 152 -13.81 -9.85 -19.07
CA ASN A 152 -13.24 -10.85 -20.00
C ASN A 152 -12.97 -10.36 -21.43
N THR A 153 -13.12 -9.06 -21.73
CA THR A 153 -12.69 -8.48 -23.01
C THR A 153 -11.37 -7.75 -22.86
N LEU A 154 -10.74 -7.36 -23.97
CA LEU A 154 -9.59 -6.47 -23.94
C LEU A 154 -9.98 -5.13 -23.30
N CYS A 155 -9.09 -4.56 -22.48
CA CYS A 155 -9.29 -3.24 -21.90
C CYS A 155 -9.36 -2.16 -23.00
N PRO A 156 -10.12 -1.07 -22.85
CA PRO A 156 -10.16 -0.02 -23.87
C PRO A 156 -8.77 0.59 -24.13
N VAL A 157 -8.37 0.70 -25.40
CA VAL A 157 -7.07 1.29 -25.78
C VAL A 157 -7.06 2.80 -25.57
N ALA A 158 -8.19 3.46 -25.87
CA ALA A 158 -8.39 4.89 -25.65
C ALA A 158 -8.15 5.31 -24.19
N ASP A 159 -8.40 4.40 -23.24
CA ASP A 159 -8.35 4.67 -21.81
C ASP A 159 -7.12 4.07 -21.11
N SER A 160 -6.06 3.77 -21.87
CA SER A 160 -4.83 3.17 -21.32
C SER A 160 -4.18 4.01 -20.19
N HIS A 161 -4.41 5.32 -20.16
CA HIS A 161 -3.92 6.23 -19.12
C HIS A 161 -4.87 6.44 -17.94
N LEU A 162 -6.12 5.98 -18.04
CA LEU A 162 -7.16 6.23 -17.05
C LEU A 162 -6.80 5.76 -15.63
N PRO A 163 -6.23 4.55 -15.42
CA PRO A 163 -5.85 4.10 -14.08
C PRO A 163 -4.81 5.03 -13.45
N MET A 164 -3.80 5.45 -14.23
CA MET A 164 -2.77 6.37 -13.75
C MET A 164 -3.33 7.75 -13.43
N LYS A 165 -4.28 8.25 -14.22
CA LYS A 165 -4.94 9.54 -13.98
C LYS A 165 -5.76 9.53 -12.68
N LEU A 166 -6.37 8.39 -12.34
CA LEU A 166 -7.04 8.19 -11.06
C LEU A 166 -6.03 8.18 -9.91
N ILE A 167 -4.92 7.45 -10.05
CA ILE A 167 -3.83 7.39 -9.07
C ILE A 167 -3.20 8.76 -8.81
N SER A 168 -2.91 9.53 -9.86
CA SER A 168 -2.35 10.88 -9.74
C SER A 168 -3.30 11.86 -9.03
N ARG A 169 -4.60 11.53 -8.98
CA ARG A 169 -5.63 12.27 -8.23
C ARG A 169 -5.90 11.67 -6.84
N GLY A 170 -5.08 10.74 -6.39
CA GLY A 170 -5.19 10.12 -5.07
C GLY A 170 -6.29 9.07 -4.95
N CYS A 171 -6.77 8.50 -6.05
CA CYS A 171 -7.70 7.36 -6.03
C CYS A 171 -6.95 6.03 -5.93
N GLU A 172 -6.16 5.83 -4.87
CA GLU A 172 -5.49 4.56 -4.56
C GLU A 172 -5.99 4.01 -3.22
N PRO A 173 -6.15 2.68 -3.05
CA PRO A 173 -6.01 1.65 -4.09
C PRO A 173 -7.17 1.67 -5.08
N LEU A 174 -6.89 1.34 -6.34
CA LEU A 174 -7.93 1.17 -7.36
C LEU A 174 -8.65 -0.17 -7.18
N PRO A 175 -9.97 -0.25 -7.48
CA PRO A 175 -10.66 -1.52 -7.63
C PRO A 175 -9.98 -2.38 -8.70
N ARG A 176 -10.14 -3.70 -8.59
CA ARG A 176 -9.59 -4.64 -9.58
C ARG A 176 -10.30 -4.44 -10.92
N ARG A 177 -9.54 -4.16 -11.99
CA ARG A 177 -10.08 -4.22 -13.36
C ARG A 177 -10.42 -5.66 -13.74
N ARG A 178 -11.50 -5.85 -14.49
CA ARG A 178 -11.98 -7.17 -14.96
C ARG A 178 -11.75 -7.43 -16.45
N CYS A 179 -11.02 -6.53 -17.13
CA CYS A 179 -10.62 -6.67 -18.53
C CYS A 179 -9.23 -7.28 -18.68
N LEU A 180 -8.97 -7.87 -19.85
CA LEU A 180 -7.72 -8.50 -20.24
C LEU A 180 -6.73 -7.47 -20.78
N SER A 181 -5.46 -7.61 -20.41
CA SER A 181 -4.38 -6.76 -20.94
C SER A 181 -4.15 -7.04 -22.43
N HIS A 182 -3.81 -5.99 -23.18
CA HIS A 182 -3.39 -6.15 -24.57
C HIS A 182 -2.04 -6.85 -24.65
N THR A 183 -1.95 -7.89 -25.47
CA THR A 183 -0.67 -8.49 -25.86
C THR A 183 -0.05 -7.63 -26.95
N LYS A 184 1.11 -7.03 -26.67
CA LYS A 184 1.90 -6.31 -27.68
C LYS A 184 3.02 -7.25 -28.15
N PRO A 185 3.06 -7.67 -29.42
CA PRO A 185 4.19 -8.43 -29.95
C PRO A 185 5.41 -7.52 -29.89
N ARG A 186 6.27 -7.72 -28.88
CA ARG A 186 7.54 -6.99 -28.76
C ARG A 186 8.66 -7.95 -29.10
N GLN A 187 9.53 -7.51 -29.99
CA GLN A 187 10.83 -8.15 -30.17
C GLN A 187 11.62 -7.95 -28.88
N LEU A 188 11.67 -8.98 -28.04
CA LEU A 188 12.37 -8.93 -26.77
C LEU A 188 13.88 -8.96 -27.07
N LEU A 189 14.54 -7.82 -26.92
CA LEU A 189 15.98 -7.75 -26.92
C LEU A 189 16.50 -8.34 -25.59
N PRO A 190 17.58 -9.13 -25.59
CA PRO A 190 18.17 -9.62 -24.35
C PRO A 190 18.83 -8.47 -23.57
N LEU A 191 18.97 -8.63 -22.25
CA LEU A 191 19.84 -7.77 -21.45
C LEU A 191 21.30 -7.92 -21.93
N PRO A 192 22.10 -6.84 -21.98
CA PRO A 192 21.76 -5.45 -21.64
C PRO A 192 21.19 -4.63 -22.81
N LYS A 193 21.00 -5.22 -24.01
CA LYS A 193 20.59 -4.48 -25.22
C LYS A 193 19.21 -3.80 -25.07
N CYS A 194 18.26 -4.44 -24.38
CA CYS A 194 16.93 -3.86 -24.12
C CYS A 194 16.97 -2.59 -23.26
N LEU A 195 18.01 -2.37 -22.46
CA LEU A 195 18.11 -1.20 -21.58
C LEU A 195 18.03 0.12 -22.35
N TRP A 196 18.56 0.17 -23.57
CA TRP A 196 18.76 1.43 -24.31
C TRP A 196 18.31 1.41 -25.77
N ASN A 197 17.93 0.24 -26.29
CA ASN A 197 17.53 0.06 -27.69
C ASN A 197 16.07 -0.38 -27.83
N THR A 198 15.25 -0.13 -26.80
CA THR A 198 13.80 -0.37 -26.84
C THR A 198 13.11 0.76 -27.62
N PRO A 199 12.29 0.46 -28.65
CA PRO A 199 11.56 1.47 -29.40
C PRO A 199 10.66 2.30 -28.46
N SER A 200 10.82 3.63 -28.47
CA SER A 200 9.90 4.52 -27.76
C SER A 200 8.59 4.63 -28.55
N PHE A 201 7.46 4.34 -27.91
CA PHE A 201 6.17 4.25 -28.59
C PHE A 201 5.56 5.63 -28.91
N THR A 202 5.97 6.71 -28.25
CA THR A 202 5.26 8.01 -28.33
C THR A 202 6.11 9.26 -28.06
N GLY A 203 7.44 9.16 -27.95
CA GLY A 203 8.28 10.34 -27.63
C GLY A 203 8.09 10.91 -26.21
N ALA A 204 7.14 10.39 -25.42
CA ALA A 204 6.87 10.80 -24.05
C ALA A 204 7.93 10.33 -23.04
N ALA A 205 8.74 9.33 -23.41
CA ALA A 205 9.82 8.81 -22.58
C ALA A 205 11.17 9.34 -23.09
N VAL A 206 11.72 10.33 -22.38
CA VAL A 206 13.06 10.86 -22.67
C VAL A 206 14.11 9.86 -22.22
N LEU A 207 14.83 9.26 -23.17
CA LEU A 207 15.99 8.41 -22.90
C LEU A 207 17.25 9.27 -22.86
N ASP A 208 17.94 9.26 -21.73
CA ASP A 208 19.22 9.94 -21.57
C ASP A 208 20.33 8.93 -21.25
N LYS A 209 21.05 8.53 -22.31
CA LYS A 209 22.19 7.61 -22.21
C LYS A 209 23.47 8.31 -21.75
N GLN A 210 23.44 9.52 -21.21
CA GLN A 210 24.62 10.20 -20.65
C GLN A 210 24.39 10.65 -19.20
N MET A 211 23.13 10.67 -18.74
CA MET A 211 22.77 10.94 -17.34
C MET A 211 23.57 10.06 -16.38
N TRP A 212 24.12 10.70 -15.34
CA TRP A 212 25.00 10.15 -14.29
C TRP A 212 26.32 9.48 -14.73
N ILE A 213 26.68 9.58 -16.01
CA ILE A 213 28.00 9.13 -16.51
C ILE A 213 28.93 10.31 -16.74
N LYS A 214 28.38 11.44 -17.20
CA LYS A 214 29.14 12.68 -17.39
C LYS A 214 28.49 13.80 -16.60
N PRO A 215 29.28 14.60 -15.85
CA PRO A 215 28.74 15.74 -15.13
C PRO A 215 28.32 16.81 -16.14
N ARG A 216 27.10 17.35 -16.02
CA ARG A 216 26.63 18.50 -16.82
C ARG A 216 26.58 19.78 -16.00
N GLY A 217 26.59 19.65 -14.67
CA GLY A 217 26.73 20.75 -13.73
C GLY A 217 27.33 20.28 -12.41
N LYS A 218 27.58 21.24 -11.51
CA LYS A 218 28.16 20.98 -10.18
C LYS A 218 27.28 20.09 -9.30
N ASN A 219 25.98 20.08 -9.57
CA ASN A 219 24.97 19.33 -8.82
C ASN A 219 24.84 17.87 -9.29
N ASP A 220 25.42 17.52 -10.44
CA ASP A 220 25.26 16.19 -11.00
C ASP A 220 26.27 15.22 -10.37
N PHE A 221 25.76 14.21 -9.67
CA PHE A 221 26.59 13.15 -9.11
C PHE A 221 26.68 11.97 -10.08
N LEU A 222 27.88 11.43 -10.24
CA LEU A 222 28.09 10.26 -11.10
C LEU A 222 27.73 9.00 -10.35
N ILE A 223 27.17 8.01 -11.05
CA ILE A 223 26.75 6.76 -10.42
C ILE A 223 27.92 6.07 -9.71
N ASP A 224 29.08 5.97 -10.37
CA ASP A 224 30.23 5.29 -9.79
C ASP A 224 30.74 6.00 -8.52
N ASP A 225 30.69 7.34 -8.50
CA ASP A 225 31.03 8.11 -7.31
C ASP A 225 30.06 7.83 -6.16
N VAL A 226 28.75 7.81 -6.43
CA VAL A 226 27.75 7.54 -5.40
C VAL A 226 27.85 6.11 -4.88
N LEU A 227 28.06 5.14 -5.77
CA LEU A 227 28.26 3.75 -5.37
C LEU A 227 29.53 3.55 -4.55
N ALA A 228 30.61 4.29 -4.85
CA ALA A 228 31.84 4.25 -4.07
C ALA A 228 31.71 4.85 -2.65
N LEU A 229 30.74 5.75 -2.44
CA LEU A 229 30.41 6.27 -1.11
C LEU A 229 29.70 5.24 -0.23
N ALA A 230 29.12 4.19 -0.83
CA ALA A 230 28.49 3.13 -0.08
C ALA A 230 29.58 2.32 0.64
N GLY A 231 29.61 2.37 1.98
CA GLY A 231 30.54 1.57 2.78
C GLY A 231 30.32 0.05 2.65
N ARG A 232 29.25 -0.37 1.96
CA ARG A 232 28.89 -1.76 1.62
C ARG A 232 28.39 -1.77 0.16
N GLY A 233 28.45 -2.92 -0.50
CA GLY A 233 27.87 -3.05 -1.84
C GLY A 233 26.36 -2.78 -1.86
N ILE A 234 25.88 -2.11 -2.91
CA ILE A 234 24.46 -1.87 -3.19
C ILE A 234 23.95 -2.98 -4.10
N ARG A 235 22.84 -3.63 -3.77
CA ARG A 235 22.27 -4.74 -4.56
C ARG A 235 20.87 -4.43 -5.07
N ILE A 236 20.10 -3.69 -4.27
CA ILE A 236 18.73 -3.33 -4.60
C ILE A 236 18.43 -1.87 -4.25
N GLY A 237 17.74 -1.18 -5.16
CA GLY A 237 17.33 0.20 -4.98
C GLY A 237 15.85 0.45 -5.29
N PHE A 238 15.36 1.60 -4.83
CA PHE A 238 14.05 2.13 -5.16
C PHE A 238 14.20 3.52 -5.77
N ASP A 239 13.56 3.74 -6.91
CA ASP A 239 13.63 4.97 -7.70
C ASP A 239 12.27 5.63 -7.74
N ILE A 240 12.12 6.71 -6.97
CA ILE A 240 10.85 7.42 -6.78
C ILE A 240 10.63 8.35 -7.96
N ALA A 241 9.50 8.19 -8.64
CA ALA A 241 9.13 8.99 -9.80
C ALA A 241 10.20 8.93 -10.91
N GLY A 242 10.81 7.76 -11.14
CA GLY A 242 11.92 7.58 -12.08
C GLY A 242 11.54 7.66 -13.57
N GLY A 243 10.28 7.97 -13.88
CA GLY A 243 9.77 8.14 -15.24
C GLY A 243 10.11 6.95 -16.12
N ALA A 244 10.85 7.20 -17.21
CA ALA A 244 11.23 6.18 -18.20
C ALA A 244 12.14 5.06 -17.66
N GLY A 245 12.62 5.14 -16.41
CA GLY A 245 13.51 4.14 -15.80
C GLY A 245 14.97 4.30 -16.22
N ASN A 246 15.42 5.53 -16.53
CA ASN A 246 16.81 5.78 -16.93
C ASN A 246 17.80 5.46 -15.81
N PHE A 247 17.45 5.82 -14.57
CA PHE A 247 18.25 5.51 -13.39
C PHE A 247 18.36 3.99 -13.21
N ALA A 248 17.21 3.29 -13.19
CA ALA A 248 17.18 1.84 -13.09
C ALA A 248 18.00 1.14 -14.19
N ALA A 249 17.97 1.65 -15.43
CA ALA A 249 18.79 1.10 -16.51
C ALA A 249 20.29 1.22 -16.22
N ARG A 250 20.74 2.35 -15.68
CA ARG A 250 22.14 2.55 -15.30
C ARG A 250 22.60 1.67 -14.15
N MET A 251 21.71 1.46 -13.20
CA MET A 251 21.97 0.58 -12.07
C MET A 251 22.03 -0.88 -12.55
N ALA A 252 21.18 -1.26 -13.51
CA ALA A 252 21.20 -2.59 -14.12
C ALA A 252 22.51 -2.89 -14.88
N GLU A 253 23.14 -1.89 -15.53
CA GLU A 253 24.48 -2.05 -16.14
C GLU A 253 25.56 -2.46 -15.13
N ARG A 254 25.32 -2.21 -13.83
CA ARG A 254 26.19 -2.54 -12.70
C ARG A 254 25.66 -3.72 -11.88
N ASN A 255 24.73 -4.49 -12.44
CA ASN A 255 24.07 -5.62 -11.78
C ASN A 255 23.27 -5.23 -10.52
N ILE A 256 22.76 -4.00 -10.45
CA ILE A 256 21.91 -3.53 -9.35
C ILE A 256 20.45 -3.52 -9.81
N THR A 257 19.59 -4.19 -9.06
CA THR A 257 18.15 -4.21 -9.34
C THR A 257 17.48 -2.97 -8.75
N VAL A 258 16.69 -2.26 -9.55
CA VAL A 258 15.95 -1.08 -9.08
C VAL A 258 14.48 -1.25 -9.41
N VAL A 259 13.64 -1.06 -8.38
CA VAL A 259 12.19 -0.89 -8.55
C VAL A 259 11.93 0.60 -8.79
N THR A 260 11.27 0.94 -9.89
CA THR A 260 11.00 2.34 -10.25
C THR A 260 9.52 2.64 -10.10
N SER A 261 9.15 3.57 -9.23
CA SER A 261 7.79 4.08 -9.24
C SER A 261 7.59 4.99 -10.45
N THR A 262 6.53 4.71 -11.22
CA THR A 262 6.19 5.43 -12.45
C THR A 262 4.79 5.97 -12.35
N LEU A 263 4.61 7.27 -12.60
CA LEU A 263 3.32 7.88 -12.88
C LEU A 263 3.33 8.38 -14.32
N ASN A 264 2.32 8.01 -15.11
CA ASN A 264 2.29 8.33 -16.54
C ASN A 264 1.79 9.76 -16.77
N ALA A 265 2.69 10.75 -16.88
CA ALA A 265 2.37 12.12 -17.30
C ALA A 265 2.29 12.25 -18.84
N GLY A 266 1.44 11.46 -19.51
CA GLY A 266 1.16 11.59 -20.95
C GLY A 266 1.58 10.43 -21.88
N GLY A 267 1.96 9.26 -21.34
CA GLY A 267 2.30 8.08 -22.15
C GLY A 267 2.43 6.80 -21.29
N PRO A 268 2.48 5.58 -21.86
CA PRO A 268 2.49 4.34 -21.08
C PRO A 268 3.90 4.03 -20.54
N VAL A 269 4.42 4.89 -19.67
CA VAL A 269 5.80 4.87 -19.16
C VAL A 269 6.12 3.55 -18.46
N GLY A 270 5.20 3.00 -17.65
CA GLY A 270 5.39 1.69 -17.01
C GLY A 270 5.60 0.54 -18.02
N GLU A 271 4.86 0.49 -19.12
CA GLU A 271 5.09 -0.52 -20.17
C GLU A 271 6.42 -0.32 -20.89
N PHE A 272 6.89 0.92 -20.99
CA PHE A 272 8.18 1.23 -21.57
C PHE A 272 9.32 0.75 -20.66
N VAL A 273 9.23 1.02 -19.35
CA VAL A 273 10.17 0.52 -18.33
C VAL A 273 10.22 -1.01 -18.34
N ALA A 274 9.06 -1.69 -18.34
CA ALA A 274 9.00 -3.16 -18.38
C ALA A 274 9.71 -3.76 -19.60
N ALA A 275 9.54 -3.17 -20.80
CA ALA A 275 10.19 -3.70 -22.00
C ALA A 275 11.69 -3.47 -22.07
N ARG A 276 12.23 -2.58 -21.23
CA ARG A 276 13.67 -2.45 -21.02
C ARG A 276 14.23 -3.54 -20.10
N GLY A 277 13.39 -4.46 -19.61
CA GLY A 277 13.78 -5.49 -18.63
C GLY A 277 13.91 -4.93 -17.21
N LEU A 278 13.23 -3.83 -16.90
CA LEU A 278 13.27 -3.14 -15.61
C LEU A 278 11.94 -3.32 -14.86
N PHE A 279 11.90 -2.93 -13.57
CA PHE A 279 10.77 -3.17 -12.68
C PHE A 279 9.93 -1.91 -12.44
N PRO A 280 8.84 -1.67 -13.19
CA PRO A 280 7.92 -0.58 -12.91
C PRO A 280 6.99 -0.90 -11.74
N LEU A 281 6.77 0.09 -10.88
CA LEU A 281 5.74 0.10 -9.85
C LEU A 281 4.80 1.26 -10.11
N GLN A 282 3.51 0.96 -10.25
CA GLN A 282 2.48 1.98 -10.40
C GLN A 282 2.04 2.42 -8.99
N LEU A 283 2.54 3.58 -8.55
CA LEU A 283 2.31 4.11 -7.21
C LEU A 283 2.58 5.61 -7.17
N SER A 284 1.73 6.35 -6.45
CA SER A 284 2.01 7.76 -6.12
C SER A 284 2.94 7.90 -4.91
N PRO A 285 3.90 8.85 -4.91
CA PRO A 285 4.70 9.14 -3.72
C PRO A 285 3.87 9.71 -2.55
N ALA A 286 2.60 10.06 -2.80
CA ALA A 286 1.64 10.46 -1.77
C ALA A 286 1.19 9.30 -0.88
N ASN A 287 1.33 8.06 -1.35
CA ASN A 287 0.91 6.88 -0.63
C ASN A 287 2.08 6.19 0.03
N ARG A 288 1.78 5.50 1.13
CA ARG A 288 2.75 4.65 1.81
C ARG A 288 3.28 3.59 0.83
N PHE A 289 4.60 3.49 0.73
CA PHE A 289 5.30 2.53 -0.08
C PHE A 289 4.98 1.09 0.37
N PRO A 290 4.55 0.20 -0.54
CA PRO A 290 4.11 -1.16 -0.22
C PRO A 290 5.28 -2.12 -0.04
N PHE A 291 6.34 -1.68 0.64
CA PHE A 291 7.53 -2.47 0.94
C PHE A 291 7.64 -2.72 2.44
N PHE A 292 8.26 -3.84 2.79
CA PHE A 292 8.66 -4.11 4.17
C PHE A 292 9.72 -3.12 4.63
N ASP A 293 9.83 -2.95 5.94
CA ASP A 293 10.84 -2.09 6.54
C ASP A 293 12.24 -2.60 6.20
N SER A 294 13.19 -1.69 5.96
CA SER A 294 14.59 -2.04 5.64
C SER A 294 14.75 -2.96 4.42
N THR A 295 14.02 -2.68 3.34
CA THR A 295 14.06 -3.43 2.07
C THR A 295 15.17 -2.99 1.12
N PHE A 296 15.58 -1.72 1.12
CA PHE A 296 16.49 -1.17 0.10
C PHE A 296 17.85 -0.77 0.63
N ASP A 297 18.87 -0.92 -0.21
CA ASP A 297 20.23 -0.44 0.05
C ASP A 297 20.42 1.01 -0.45
N LEU A 298 19.63 1.42 -1.45
CA LEU A 298 19.61 2.76 -2.03
C LEU A 298 18.17 3.22 -2.32
N VAL A 299 17.82 4.45 -1.94
CA VAL A 299 16.62 5.13 -2.43
C VAL A 299 17.04 6.35 -3.22
N HIS A 300 16.55 6.50 -4.44
CA HIS A 300 16.83 7.60 -5.35
C HIS A 300 15.56 8.40 -5.65
N THR A 301 15.68 9.71 -5.76
CA THR A 301 14.61 10.60 -6.21
C THR A 301 15.23 11.87 -6.80
N MET A 302 14.64 12.37 -7.89
CA MET A 302 15.03 13.66 -8.46
C MET A 302 14.07 14.76 -7.99
N ASN A 303 12.84 14.66 -8.46
CA ASN A 303 11.75 15.61 -8.21
C ASN A 303 10.54 14.93 -7.57
N GLY A 304 10.75 13.94 -6.68
CA GLY A 304 9.66 13.14 -6.12
C GLY A 304 8.54 13.91 -5.41
N LEU A 305 8.69 15.22 -5.20
CA LEU A 305 7.67 16.13 -4.69
C LEU A 305 7.17 17.18 -5.70
N ASP A 306 7.91 17.42 -6.79
CA ASP A 306 7.75 18.58 -7.67
C ASP A 306 7.00 18.26 -8.98
N GLU A 307 6.61 17.00 -9.20
CA GLU A 307 5.64 16.67 -10.25
C GLU A 307 4.22 17.11 -9.84
N GLY A 308 4.00 18.42 -9.92
CA GLY A 308 2.71 19.01 -10.24
C GLY A 308 1.67 19.00 -9.13
N GLY A 309 2.07 19.08 -7.86
CA GLY A 309 1.11 19.17 -6.76
C GLY A 309 0.15 18.01 -6.80
N VAL A 310 0.66 16.80 -6.53
CA VAL A 310 -0.19 15.62 -6.36
C VAL A 310 -1.29 16.02 -5.38
N ILE A 311 -2.51 16.18 -5.90
CA ILE A 311 -3.69 16.64 -5.15
C ILE A 311 -3.93 15.73 -3.92
N GLY A 312 -3.30 14.55 -3.88
CA GLY A 312 -3.28 13.59 -2.77
C GLY A 312 -2.22 13.78 -1.67
N MET A 313 -1.22 14.66 -1.80
CA MET A 313 -0.21 14.91 -0.73
C MET A 313 -0.70 15.91 0.35
N GLY A 314 -1.89 16.50 0.16
CA GLY A 314 -2.43 17.53 1.04
C GLY A 314 -1.97 18.95 0.66
N GLN A 315 -2.50 19.95 1.36
CA GLN A 315 -2.24 21.38 1.08
C GLN A 315 -0.94 21.91 1.70
N ASP A 316 -0.23 21.09 2.50
CA ASP A 316 0.99 21.46 3.21
C ASP A 316 2.19 20.70 2.61
N PRO A 317 2.97 21.33 1.71
CA PRO A 317 4.05 20.65 1.00
C PRO A 317 5.25 20.30 1.88
N LEU A 318 5.36 20.86 3.09
CA LEU A 318 6.44 20.51 4.03
C LEU A 318 6.09 19.28 4.86
N LYS A 319 4.84 19.18 5.34
CA LYS A 319 4.37 17.95 5.99
C LYS A 319 4.35 16.77 5.02
N ALA A 320 3.98 17.02 3.76
CA ALA A 320 4.07 16.01 2.70
C ALA A 320 5.50 15.47 2.53
N LEU A 321 6.49 16.36 2.47
CA LEU A 321 7.91 15.98 2.43
C LEU A 321 8.31 15.20 3.70
N GLU A 322 7.84 15.62 4.88
CA GLU A 322 8.11 14.92 6.12
C GLU A 322 7.57 13.48 6.10
N PHE A 323 6.33 13.27 5.68
CA PHE A 323 5.76 11.91 5.51
C PHE A 323 6.55 11.07 4.51
N LEU A 324 6.93 11.66 3.37
CA LEU A 324 7.78 10.99 2.38
C LEU A 324 9.12 10.58 3.00
N MET A 325 9.76 11.46 3.77
CA MET A 325 11.02 11.16 4.44
C MET A 325 10.88 10.05 5.49
N PHE A 326 9.79 10.01 6.25
CA PHE A 326 9.51 8.89 7.16
C PHE A 326 9.38 7.56 6.42
N ASP A 327 8.74 7.57 5.26
CA ASP A 327 8.54 6.35 4.50
C ASP A 327 9.82 5.88 3.77
N ILE A 328 10.61 6.83 3.24
CA ILE A 328 11.97 6.59 2.74
C ILE A 328 12.82 5.99 3.86
N ASP A 329 12.80 6.59 5.05
CA ASP A 329 13.57 6.10 6.19
C ASP A 329 13.15 4.68 6.56
N ARG A 330 11.85 4.41 6.62
CA ARG A 330 11.32 3.09 6.94
C ARG A 330 11.82 2.01 5.99
N ILE A 331 11.79 2.26 4.67
CA ILE A 331 12.15 1.24 3.66
C ILE A 331 13.67 1.13 3.45
N LEU A 332 14.46 2.14 3.85
CA LEU A 332 15.91 2.14 3.70
C LEU A 332 16.60 1.42 4.87
N ARG A 333 17.57 0.55 4.56
CA ARG A 333 18.37 -0.16 5.57
C ARG A 333 19.32 0.78 6.31
N ALA A 334 19.67 0.43 7.54
CA ALA A 334 20.78 1.08 8.24
C ALA A 334 22.08 0.99 7.41
N GLY A 335 22.78 2.11 7.26
CA GLY A 335 23.95 2.23 6.39
C GLY A 335 23.64 2.36 4.89
N GLY A 336 22.37 2.22 4.49
CA GLY A 336 21.90 2.45 3.13
C GLY A 336 21.95 3.93 2.75
N LEU A 337 21.92 4.20 1.45
CA LEU A 337 22.03 5.54 0.89
C LEU A 337 20.67 6.09 0.48
N PHE A 338 20.42 7.35 0.81
CA PHE A 338 19.38 8.17 0.20
C PHE A 338 20.05 9.18 -0.72
N TRP A 339 19.73 9.09 -2.02
CA TRP A 339 20.25 9.97 -3.06
C TRP A 339 19.13 10.89 -3.55
N LEU A 340 19.24 12.16 -3.17
CA LEU A 340 18.41 13.26 -3.66
C LEU A 340 19.16 13.95 -4.80
N ASP A 341 18.67 13.86 -6.03
CA ASP A 341 19.36 14.37 -7.21
C ASP A 341 18.67 15.61 -7.79
N ASN A 342 19.39 16.72 -7.90
CA ASN A 342 18.88 17.98 -8.49
C ASN A 342 17.45 18.37 -8.03
N TYR A 343 17.13 18.25 -6.75
CA TYR A 343 15.84 18.64 -6.18
C TYR A 343 15.64 20.16 -6.27
N LEU A 344 14.55 20.59 -6.91
CA LEU A 344 14.23 22.01 -7.05
C LEU A 344 13.64 22.57 -5.74
N CYS A 345 14.28 23.60 -5.20
CA CYS A 345 13.76 24.34 -4.04
C CYS A 345 13.00 25.60 -4.45
N VAL A 346 13.11 26.07 -5.70
CA VAL A 346 12.55 27.37 -6.18
C VAL A 346 13.21 28.60 -5.54
N ASP A 347 13.37 28.64 -4.21
CA ASP A 347 14.00 29.74 -3.47
C ASP A 347 14.79 29.26 -2.22
N ASP A 348 15.43 30.22 -1.55
CA ASP A 348 16.25 30.00 -0.36
C ASP A 348 15.46 29.69 0.91
N GLU A 349 14.18 30.07 0.98
CA GLU A 349 13.32 29.77 2.13
C GLU A 349 12.91 28.29 2.09
N ARG A 350 12.41 27.83 0.95
CA ARG A 350 12.10 26.43 0.69
C ARG A 350 13.33 25.54 0.86
N LYS A 351 14.51 25.97 0.38
CA LYS A 351 15.79 25.27 0.63
C LYS A 351 16.03 25.06 2.12
N ARG A 352 15.89 26.11 2.94
CA ARG A 352 16.08 26.02 4.40
C ARG A 352 15.07 25.07 5.04
N ALA A 353 13.80 25.15 4.62
CA ALA A 353 12.75 24.27 5.13
C ALA A 353 13.01 22.79 4.79
N VAL A 354 13.33 22.48 3.53
CA VAL A 354 13.68 21.12 3.07
C VAL A 354 14.90 20.58 3.82
N THR A 355 15.94 21.41 3.98
CA THR A 355 17.15 21.04 4.71
C THR A 355 16.83 20.68 6.15
N ARG A 356 15.99 21.48 6.82
CA ARG A 356 15.57 21.22 8.21
C ARG A 356 14.83 19.88 8.33
N VAL A 357 13.91 19.56 7.43
CA VAL A 357 13.21 18.28 7.43
C VAL A 357 14.19 17.12 7.27
N ILE A 358 15.14 17.21 6.33
CA ILE A 358 16.15 16.16 6.13
C ILE A 358 17.02 15.96 7.40
N GLU A 359 17.43 17.06 8.04
CA GLU A 359 18.28 17.02 9.24
C GLU A 359 17.59 16.38 10.44
N MET A 360 16.26 16.45 10.55
CA MET A 360 15.49 15.80 11.63
C MET A 360 15.72 14.29 11.70
N PHE A 361 16.06 13.64 10.58
CA PHE A 361 16.29 12.20 10.53
C PHE A 361 17.70 11.78 10.92
N GLY A 362 18.63 12.74 11.14
CA GLY A 362 19.99 12.44 11.59
C GLY A 362 20.85 11.70 10.56
N TYR A 363 20.57 11.87 9.26
CA TYR A 363 21.35 11.21 8.20
C TYR A 363 22.76 11.81 8.13
N LYS A 364 23.75 10.96 7.94
CA LYS A 364 25.12 11.41 7.70
C LYS A 364 25.23 11.95 6.28
N LYS A 365 25.62 13.22 6.14
CA LYS A 365 25.85 13.85 4.83
C LYS A 365 27.17 13.34 4.24
N LEU A 366 27.11 12.48 3.22
CA LEU A 366 28.31 12.02 2.50
C LEU A 366 28.70 12.98 1.39
N LYS A 367 27.70 13.53 0.69
CA LYS A 367 27.87 14.55 -0.35
C LYS A 367 26.69 15.51 -0.29
N TRP A 368 26.94 16.81 -0.39
CA TRP A 368 25.91 17.84 -0.34
C TRP A 368 26.34 19.03 -1.19
N VAL A 369 25.55 19.35 -2.21
CA VAL A 369 25.81 20.48 -3.11
C VAL A 369 24.52 21.25 -3.30
N VAL A 370 24.62 22.57 -3.14
CA VAL A 370 23.57 23.52 -3.51
C VAL A 370 24.10 24.31 -4.70
N GLY A 371 23.29 24.40 -5.75
CA GLY A 371 23.66 25.13 -6.95
C GLY A 371 22.50 25.95 -7.45
N GLU A 372 22.83 27.05 -8.12
CA GLU A 372 21.87 27.92 -8.78
C GLU A 372 21.91 27.64 -10.28
N LYS A 373 20.76 27.48 -10.91
CA LYS A 373 20.63 27.49 -12.37
C LYS A 373 19.89 28.75 -12.78
N ALA A 374 20.55 29.57 -13.60
CA ALA A 374 19.92 30.72 -14.23
C ALA A 374 18.95 30.21 -15.32
N ASN A 375 17.71 30.71 -15.33
CA ASN A 375 16.81 30.46 -16.44
C ASN A 375 17.30 31.26 -17.67
N ALA A 376 17.30 30.61 -18.85
CA ALA A 376 17.67 31.25 -20.12
C ALA A 376 16.73 32.42 -20.53
N THR A 377 15.63 32.62 -19.81
CA THR A 377 14.73 33.77 -19.93
C THR A 377 15.07 34.82 -18.88
N ILE A 378 15.47 36.00 -19.37
CA ILE A 378 16.20 37.10 -18.70
C ILE A 378 15.47 37.73 -17.47
N THR A 379 14.28 37.28 -17.09
CA THR A 379 13.41 37.96 -16.10
C THR A 379 13.05 37.17 -14.85
N VAL A 380 13.55 35.94 -14.63
CA VAL A 380 13.22 35.13 -13.45
C VAL A 380 14.45 34.92 -12.56
N LYS A 381 14.28 35.12 -11.24
CA LYS A 381 15.30 34.85 -10.20
C LYS A 381 15.93 33.47 -10.41
N ALA A 382 17.23 33.35 -10.14
CA ALA A 382 17.95 32.08 -10.24
C ALA A 382 17.27 31.02 -9.37
N GLN A 383 17.01 29.84 -9.94
CA GLN A 383 16.38 28.75 -9.22
C GLN A 383 17.44 27.97 -8.45
N VAL A 384 17.12 27.64 -7.20
CA VAL A 384 18.01 26.90 -6.30
C VAL A 384 17.73 25.41 -6.38
N TYR A 385 18.79 24.62 -6.55
CA TYR A 385 18.75 23.17 -6.63
C TYR A 385 19.63 22.55 -5.53
N LEU A 386 19.10 21.51 -4.88
CA LEU A 386 19.79 20.73 -3.87
C LEU A 386 20.10 19.32 -4.38
N SER A 387 21.33 18.87 -4.20
CA SER A 387 21.74 17.50 -4.50
C SER A 387 22.52 16.92 -3.32
N ALA A 388 22.11 15.74 -2.86
CA ALA A 388 22.65 15.14 -1.65
C ALA A 388 22.74 13.61 -1.76
N VAL A 389 23.82 13.07 -1.19
CA VAL A 389 23.95 11.65 -0.87
C VAL A 389 24.07 11.54 0.63
N LEU A 390 23.12 10.86 1.23
CA LEU A 390 22.90 10.80 2.67
C LEU A 390 22.95 9.34 3.10
N GLN A 391 23.60 9.02 4.21
CA GLN A 391 23.64 7.67 4.75
C GLN A 391 22.73 7.57 5.98
N LYS A 392 21.84 6.58 5.98
CA LYS A 392 20.97 6.32 7.12
C LYS A 392 21.80 5.82 8.31
N PRO A 393 21.69 6.42 9.51
CA PRO A 393 22.41 5.95 10.69
C PRO A 393 21.84 4.61 11.18
N ALA A 394 22.64 3.85 11.93
CA ALA A 394 22.10 2.78 12.75
C ALA A 394 21.31 3.39 13.92
N ARG A 395 20.06 2.98 14.09
CA ARG A 395 19.24 3.31 15.26
C ARG A 395 18.95 2.01 16.00
N GLY A 396 19.10 2.04 17.32
CA GLY A 396 18.97 0.88 18.21
C GLY A 396 17.53 0.49 18.45
#